data_AF-A0A3M1PU95-F1
#
_entry.id   AF-A0A3M1PU95-F1
#
_cell.length_a   1.000
_cell.length_b   1.000
_cell.length_c   1.000
_cell.angle_alpha   90.00
_cell.angle_beta   90.00
_cell.angle_gamma   90.00
#
_symmetry.space_group_name_H-M   'P 1'
#
loop_
_entity.id
_entity.type
_entity.pdbx_description
1 polymer ?
#
loop_
_entity_poly.entity_id
_entity_poly.type
_entity_poly.pdbx_seq_one_letter_code
_entity_poly.pdbx_strand_id
1 'polypeptide(L)'
;MSQTDSASRDAELRLPPPHALPTAWRVLLTVVVVFIGCGYVAALVNIVAQNELTDGQPGLSAQDLLLKYSGAFVEVRAGEPPPSRMLEMVRTQMREYISSDAEYEALVTWLAGGAKREAFTAGPEPTPHDVILANCLRCHAQDGGEEIAQTAPFGPDLFEVDFEMVSEFTLTAEAGQTRVWRAP
;
A
#
# COMPACT_ATOMS: atom_id res chain seq x y z
N MET A 1 29.48 49.54 1.86
CA MET A 1 28.90 48.22 2.18
C MET A 1 29.96 47.47 2.98
N SER A 2 29.82 47.44 4.30
CA SER A 2 30.89 47.10 5.25
C SER A 2 30.95 45.60 5.54
N GLN A 3 32.16 45.03 5.48
CA GLN A 3 32.50 43.62 5.70
C GLN A 3 32.44 43.19 7.20
N THR A 4 32.01 44.09 8.08
CA THR A 4 32.05 43.93 9.55
C THR A 4 30.80 43.31 10.16
N ASP A 5 29.75 43.08 9.36
CA ASP A 5 28.43 42.61 9.86
C ASP A 5 28.23 41.09 9.78
N SER A 6 29.14 40.34 9.14
CA SER A 6 29.05 38.87 9.09
C SER A 6 29.67 38.20 10.32
N ALA A 7 30.72 38.78 10.90
CA ALA A 7 31.46 38.14 12.00
C ALA A 7 30.73 38.18 13.35
N SER A 8 29.77 39.10 13.55
CA SER A 8 29.00 39.21 14.80
C SER A 8 27.82 38.24 14.87
N ARG A 9 27.28 37.80 13.72
CA ARG A 9 26.14 36.86 13.65
C ARG A 9 26.52 35.41 13.95
N ASP A 10 27.78 35.05 13.75
CA ASP A 10 28.27 33.69 13.96
C ASP A 10 28.65 33.40 15.43
N ALA A 11 28.69 34.42 16.30
CA ALA A 11 29.16 34.28 17.68
C ALA A 11 28.08 33.86 18.69
N GLU A 12 26.79 34.03 18.38
CA GLU A 12 25.72 33.94 19.40
C GLU A 12 25.01 32.59 19.50
N LEU A 13 25.30 31.61 18.63
CA LEU A 13 24.64 30.30 18.65
C LEU A 13 25.58 29.13 18.96
N ARG A 14 26.57 29.33 19.84
CA ARG A 14 27.33 28.21 20.42
C ARG A 14 26.57 27.66 21.63
N LEU A 15 25.84 26.58 21.42
CA LEU A 15 25.28 25.80 22.52
C LEU A 15 26.41 25.35 23.45
N PRO A 16 26.27 25.51 24.78
CA PRO A 16 27.25 25.02 25.73
C PRO A 16 27.40 23.50 25.57
N PRO A 17 28.61 22.95 25.77
CA PRO A 17 28.81 21.52 25.64
C PRO A 17 27.93 20.78 26.64
N PRO A 18 27.46 19.56 26.33
CA PRO A 18 26.43 18.87 27.11
C PRO A 18 26.82 18.63 28.58
N HIS A 19 28.11 18.58 28.90
CA HIS A 19 28.61 18.46 30.27
C HIS A 19 28.49 19.74 31.11
N ALA A 20 28.32 20.90 30.48
CA ALA A 20 28.13 22.19 31.14
C ALA A 20 26.66 22.47 31.52
N LEU A 21 25.74 21.59 31.12
CA LEU A 21 24.31 21.70 31.46
C LEU A 21 24.04 21.19 32.90
N PRO A 22 23.09 21.81 33.63
CA PRO A 22 22.65 21.30 34.92
C PRO A 22 22.20 19.84 34.83
N THR A 23 22.44 19.06 35.89
CA THR A 23 22.12 17.62 35.93
C THR A 23 20.66 17.32 35.59
N ALA A 24 19.72 18.14 36.07
CA ALA A 24 18.30 17.98 35.76
C ALA A 24 18.00 18.08 34.25
N TRP A 25 18.63 19.02 33.55
CA TRP A 25 18.49 19.18 32.09
C TRP A 25 19.09 18.00 31.33
N ARG A 26 20.24 17.49 31.79
CA ARG A 26 20.85 16.29 31.19
C ARG A 26 19.94 15.09 31.32
N VAL A 27 19.37 14.85 32.50
CA VAL A 27 18.41 13.77 32.74
C VAL A 27 17.17 13.92 31.86
N LEU A 28 16.59 15.13 31.79
CA LEU A 28 15.43 15.40 30.92
C LEU A 28 15.74 15.08 29.45
N LEU A 29 16.86 15.58 28.93
CA LEU A 29 17.27 15.33 27.54
C LEU A 29 17.51 13.84 27.29
N THR A 30 18.14 13.13 28.22
CA THR A 30 18.33 11.68 28.12
C THR A 30 16.99 10.95 28.06
N VAL A 31 16.04 11.29 28.93
CA VAL A 31 14.69 10.68 28.92
C VAL A 31 13.98 10.94 27.59
N VAL A 32 14.05 12.16 27.05
CA VAL A 32 13.47 12.50 25.75
C VAL A 32 14.09 11.67 24.62
N VAL A 33 15.43 11.59 24.57
CA VAL A 33 16.14 10.79 23.55
C VAL A 33 15.78 9.31 23.66
N VAL A 34 15.69 8.77 24.88
CA VAL A 34 15.27 7.38 25.12
C VAL A 34 13.85 7.17 24.63
N PHE A 35 12.91 8.07 24.93
CA PHE A 35 11.52 7.97 24.48
C PHE A 35 11.40 7.99 22.95
N ILE A 36 12.11 8.91 22.30
CA ILE A 36 12.15 8.99 20.83
C ILE A 36 12.79 7.72 20.25
N GLY A 37 13.87 7.22 20.86
CA GLY A 37 14.52 5.98 20.45
C GLY A 37 13.60 4.77 20.55
N CYS A 38 12.83 4.64 21.63
CA CYS A 38 11.82 3.59 21.78
C CYS A 38 10.73 3.70 20.70
N GLY A 39 10.21 4.91 20.45
CA GLY A 39 9.24 5.15 19.39
C GLY A 39 9.79 4.79 18.00
N TYR A 40 11.05 5.13 17.74
CA TYR A 40 11.73 4.81 16.49
C TYR A 40 11.87 3.30 16.28
N VAL A 41 12.27 2.55 17.31
CA VAL A 41 12.34 1.08 17.24
C VAL A 41 10.96 0.47 17.01
N ALA A 42 9.93 0.95 17.73
CA ALA A 42 8.56 0.47 17.52
C ALA A 42 8.07 0.75 16.09
N ALA A 43 8.39 1.92 15.53
CA ALA A 43 8.07 2.26 14.15
C ALA A 43 8.79 1.34 13.15
N LEU A 44 10.08 1.02 13.38
CA LEU A 44 10.81 0.07 12.53
C LEU A 44 10.20 -1.33 12.58
N VAL A 45 9.86 -1.83 13.78
CA VAL A 45 9.18 -3.13 13.94
C VAL A 45 7.85 -3.13 13.19
N ASN A 46 7.07 -2.06 13.30
CA ASN A 46 5.81 -1.92 12.57
C ASN A 46 6.02 -1.91 11.05
N ILE A 47 7.04 -1.20 10.55
CA ILE A 47 7.37 -1.19 9.11
C ILE A 47 7.75 -2.59 8.65
N VAL A 48 8.55 -3.35 9.39
CA VAL A 48 8.88 -4.73 9.02
C VAL A 48 7.60 -5.57 9.01
N ALA A 49 6.87 -5.62 10.13
CA ALA A 49 5.68 -6.46 10.29
C ALA A 49 4.59 -6.20 9.24
N GLN A 50 4.46 -4.96 8.77
CA GLN A 50 3.44 -4.56 7.80
C GLN A 50 3.87 -4.74 6.34
N ASN A 51 5.16 -4.96 6.06
CA ASN A 51 5.69 -4.89 4.69
C ASN A 51 6.55 -6.10 4.28
N GLU A 52 6.93 -7.00 5.19
CA GLU A 52 7.84 -8.17 5.00
C GLU A 52 7.37 -9.21 3.95
N LEU A 53 6.21 -9.01 3.32
CA LEU A 53 5.63 -9.94 2.33
C LEU A 53 5.00 -9.21 1.14
N THR A 54 5.36 -7.95 0.90
CA THR A 54 4.74 -7.16 -0.18
C THR A 54 5.17 -7.69 -1.55
N ASP A 55 6.42 -8.15 -1.68
CA ASP A 55 6.99 -8.76 -2.88
C ASP A 55 6.83 -10.30 -2.93
N GLY A 56 6.19 -10.89 -1.91
CA GLY A 56 5.94 -12.32 -1.78
C GLY A 56 7.15 -13.17 -1.34
N GLN A 57 8.27 -12.56 -1.01
CA GLN A 57 9.43 -13.22 -0.39
C GLN A 57 9.49 -12.90 1.12
N PRO A 58 10.03 -13.80 1.96
CA PRO A 58 10.20 -13.50 3.37
C PRO A 58 11.34 -12.49 3.59
N GLY A 59 11.05 -11.38 4.27
CA GLY A 59 12.02 -10.37 4.69
C GLY A 59 11.65 -8.99 4.19
N LEU A 60 12.08 -7.92 4.88
CA LEU A 60 11.87 -6.55 4.40
C LEU A 60 12.92 -6.21 3.33
N SER A 61 12.49 -6.17 2.08
CA SER A 61 13.29 -5.74 0.95
C SER A 61 13.06 -4.26 0.61
N ALA A 62 14.03 -3.64 -0.07
CA ALA A 62 13.81 -2.29 -0.61
C ALA A 62 12.69 -2.28 -1.67
N GLN A 63 12.47 -3.44 -2.32
CA GLN A 63 11.38 -3.62 -3.27
C GLN A 63 10.02 -3.60 -2.57
N ASP A 64 9.86 -4.15 -1.36
CA ASP A 64 8.61 -4.05 -0.59
C ASP A 64 8.21 -2.59 -0.34
N LEU A 65 9.17 -1.77 0.09
CA LEU A 65 8.93 -0.35 0.36
C LEU A 65 8.64 0.44 -0.93
N LEU A 66 9.30 0.08 -2.02
CA LEU A 66 9.02 0.66 -3.33
C LEU A 66 7.64 0.26 -3.82
N LEU A 67 7.26 -1.02 -3.80
CA LEU A 67 5.92 -1.47 -4.19
C LEU A 67 4.84 -0.74 -3.38
N LYS A 68 5.01 -0.65 -2.06
CA LYS A 68 3.99 -0.08 -1.18
C LYS A 68 3.91 1.46 -1.20
N TYR A 69 5.04 2.17 -1.31
CA TYR A 69 5.07 3.63 -1.13
C TYR A 69 5.43 4.43 -2.39
N SER A 70 5.96 3.81 -3.45
CA SER A 70 6.37 4.56 -4.66
C SER A 70 5.23 4.84 -5.64
N GLY A 71 4.00 4.36 -5.38
CA GLY A 71 2.86 4.61 -6.25
C GLY A 71 3.15 4.14 -7.68
N ALA A 72 3.42 2.84 -7.85
CA ALA A 72 3.46 2.13 -9.13
C ALA A 72 4.28 2.79 -10.26
N PHE A 73 5.60 2.61 -10.24
CA PHE A 73 6.33 2.38 -11.49
C PHE A 73 6.66 0.90 -11.58
N VAL A 74 5.68 0.11 -12.02
CA VAL A 74 5.98 -1.22 -12.52
C VAL A 74 6.63 -1.01 -13.87
N GLU A 75 7.94 -1.25 -13.97
CA GLU A 75 8.57 -1.46 -15.27
C GLU A 75 7.98 -2.73 -15.86
N VAL A 76 6.96 -2.54 -16.69
CA VAL A 76 6.37 -3.61 -17.48
C VAL A 76 7.42 -4.02 -18.49
N ARG A 77 8.06 -5.19 -18.30
CA ARG A 77 8.91 -5.78 -19.32
C ARG A 77 8.09 -5.87 -20.61
N ALA A 78 8.67 -5.46 -21.74
CA ALA A 78 8.01 -5.57 -23.03
C ALA A 78 7.57 -7.03 -23.27
N GLY A 79 6.25 -7.27 -23.17
CA GLY A 79 5.63 -8.60 -23.32
C GLY A 79 4.94 -9.16 -22.08
N GLU A 80 5.10 -8.57 -20.89
CA GLU A 80 4.35 -8.95 -19.68
C GLU A 80 3.17 -7.98 -19.47
N PRO A 81 1.96 -8.44 -19.12
CA PRO A 81 0.89 -7.54 -18.72
C PRO A 81 1.27 -6.85 -17.40
N PRO A 82 0.98 -5.54 -17.22
CA PRO A 82 1.21 -4.87 -15.94
C PRO A 82 0.45 -5.62 -14.82
N PRO A 83 0.95 -5.69 -13.57
CA PRO A 83 0.20 -6.32 -12.50
C PRO A 83 -1.03 -5.46 -12.20
N SER A 84 -2.23 -6.06 -12.23
CA SER A 84 -3.45 -5.36 -11.82
C SER A 84 -3.40 -5.09 -10.31
N ARG A 85 -3.91 -3.93 -9.87
CA ARG A 85 -3.99 -3.59 -8.44
C ARG A 85 -4.76 -4.67 -7.67
N MET A 86 -5.85 -5.17 -8.26
CA MET A 86 -6.62 -6.26 -7.66
C MET A 86 -5.79 -7.55 -7.52
N LEU A 87 -4.94 -7.91 -8.49
CA LEU A 87 -4.07 -9.07 -8.39
C LEU A 87 -3.07 -8.96 -7.24
N GLU A 88 -2.48 -7.79 -7.05
CA GLU A 88 -1.57 -7.53 -5.94
C GLU A 88 -2.29 -7.68 -4.60
N MET A 89 -3.47 -7.07 -4.45
CA MET A 89 -4.27 -7.16 -3.24
C MET A 89 -4.68 -8.62 -2.94
N VAL A 90 -5.14 -9.37 -3.95
CA VAL A 90 -5.52 -10.79 -3.83
C VAL A 90 -4.35 -11.67 -3.39
N ARG A 91 -3.13 -11.39 -3.84
CA ARG A 91 -1.92 -12.13 -3.45
C ARG A 91 -1.43 -11.78 -2.04
N THR A 92 -1.77 -10.59 -1.55
CA THR A 92 -1.26 -10.05 -0.29
C THR A 92 -2.41 -9.93 0.73
N GLN A 93 -2.89 -8.71 0.98
CA GLN A 93 -3.82 -8.37 2.05
C GLN A 93 -5.16 -9.09 1.94
N MET A 94 -5.63 -9.39 0.73
CA MET A 94 -6.93 -10.03 0.51
C MET A 94 -6.88 -11.55 0.51
N ARG A 95 -5.69 -12.17 0.57
CA ARG A 95 -5.55 -13.63 0.51
C ARG A 95 -6.30 -14.34 1.63
N GLU A 96 -6.25 -13.80 2.84
CA GLU A 96 -6.87 -14.41 4.01
C GLU A 96 -8.41 -14.43 3.98
N TYR A 97 -9.03 -13.64 3.11
CA TYR A 97 -10.49 -13.53 2.97
C TYR A 97 -11.05 -14.42 1.86
N ILE A 98 -10.22 -15.19 1.16
CA ILE A 98 -10.64 -16.13 0.12
C ILE A 98 -10.80 -17.52 0.75
N SER A 99 -11.98 -18.12 0.56
CA SER A 99 -12.40 -19.28 1.34
C SER A 99 -11.70 -20.59 0.93
N SER A 100 -11.16 -20.68 -0.29
CA SER A 100 -10.44 -21.87 -0.75
C SER A 100 -9.31 -21.58 -1.74
N ASP A 101 -8.35 -22.50 -1.84
CA ASP A 101 -7.28 -22.40 -2.84
C ASP A 101 -7.82 -22.47 -4.28
N ALA A 102 -8.94 -23.15 -4.51
CA ALA A 102 -9.59 -23.21 -5.83
C ALA A 102 -10.16 -21.84 -6.24
N GLU A 103 -10.81 -21.13 -5.30
CA GLU A 103 -11.28 -19.75 -5.51
C GLU A 103 -10.11 -18.79 -5.74
N TYR A 104 -9.05 -18.93 -4.97
CA TYR A 104 -7.83 -18.13 -5.13
C TYR A 104 -7.20 -18.33 -6.51
N GLU A 105 -7.01 -19.58 -6.94
CA GLU A 105 -6.42 -19.90 -8.24
C GLU A 105 -7.31 -19.43 -9.41
N ALA A 106 -8.62 -19.58 -9.31
CA ALA A 106 -9.56 -19.07 -10.31
C ALA A 106 -9.43 -17.55 -10.49
N LEU A 107 -9.43 -16.81 -9.37
CA LEU A 107 -9.33 -15.36 -9.38
C LEU A 107 -7.95 -14.88 -9.86
N VAL A 108 -6.85 -15.49 -9.36
CA VAL A 108 -5.48 -15.14 -9.76
C VAL A 108 -5.24 -15.46 -11.23
N THR A 109 -5.71 -16.60 -11.73
CA THR A 109 -5.55 -16.97 -13.15
C THR A 109 -6.27 -15.98 -14.06
N TRP A 110 -7.50 -15.60 -13.71
CA TRP A 110 -8.26 -14.60 -14.46
C TRP A 110 -7.57 -13.23 -14.44
N LEU A 111 -7.15 -12.76 -13.26
CA LEU A 111 -6.47 -11.47 -13.10
C LEU A 111 -5.10 -11.44 -13.82
N ALA A 112 -4.29 -12.50 -13.69
CA ALA A 112 -3.01 -12.62 -14.38
C ALA A 112 -3.16 -12.75 -15.90
N GLY A 113 -4.30 -13.30 -16.36
CA GLY A 113 -4.69 -13.36 -17.77
C GLY A 113 -5.19 -12.05 -18.37
N GLY A 114 -5.11 -10.93 -17.62
CA GLY A 114 -5.56 -9.61 -18.02
C GLY A 114 -7.04 -9.35 -17.76
N ALA A 115 -7.67 -10.12 -16.86
CA ALA A 115 -9.05 -9.96 -16.41
C ALA A 115 -10.03 -9.78 -17.58
N LYS A 116 -10.02 -10.71 -18.52
CA LYS A 116 -10.87 -10.64 -19.72
C LYS A 116 -12.35 -10.78 -19.33
N ARG A 117 -13.20 -9.94 -19.91
CA ARG A 117 -14.65 -9.92 -19.66
C ARG A 117 -15.28 -11.27 -19.93
N GLU A 118 -14.88 -11.93 -21.01
CA GLU A 118 -15.46 -13.20 -21.45
C GLU A 118 -15.21 -14.33 -20.43
N ALA A 119 -14.14 -14.23 -19.66
CA ALA A 119 -13.77 -15.20 -18.63
C ALA A 119 -14.29 -14.83 -17.22
N PHE A 120 -15.01 -13.71 -17.08
CA PHE A 120 -15.49 -13.25 -15.78
C PHE A 120 -16.57 -14.17 -15.19
N THR A 121 -17.53 -14.57 -16.04
CA THR A 121 -18.64 -15.46 -15.68
C THR A 121 -18.55 -16.81 -16.37
N ALA A 122 -17.50 -17.05 -17.17
CA ALA A 122 -17.33 -18.29 -17.94
C ALA A 122 -16.04 -18.99 -17.54
N GLY A 123 -16.12 -20.31 -17.38
CA GLY A 123 -14.96 -21.12 -17.01
C GLY A 123 -15.34 -22.28 -16.08
N PRO A 124 -14.35 -23.02 -15.59
CA PRO A 124 -14.55 -23.99 -14.51
C PRO A 124 -14.98 -23.27 -13.23
N GLU A 125 -15.90 -23.87 -12.47
CA GLU A 125 -16.30 -23.36 -11.17
C GLU A 125 -15.17 -23.57 -10.12
N PRO A 126 -14.96 -22.61 -9.20
CA PRO A 126 -15.69 -21.33 -9.08
C PRO A 126 -15.25 -20.32 -10.15
N THR A 127 -16.20 -19.54 -10.69
CA THR A 127 -15.86 -18.46 -11.63
C THR A 127 -15.35 -17.23 -10.86
N PRO A 128 -14.56 -16.33 -11.49
CA PRO A 128 -14.15 -15.08 -10.84
C PRO A 128 -15.32 -14.25 -10.30
N HIS A 129 -16.45 -14.23 -11.03
CA HIS A 129 -17.69 -13.64 -10.57
C HIS A 129 -18.15 -14.22 -9.21
N ASP A 130 -18.20 -15.55 -9.09
CA ASP A 130 -18.66 -16.22 -7.86
C ASP A 130 -17.75 -15.91 -6.68
N VAL A 131 -16.43 -15.86 -6.92
CA VAL A 131 -15.44 -15.54 -5.88
C VAL A 131 -15.63 -14.12 -5.36
N ILE A 132 -15.82 -13.13 -6.24
CA ILE A 132 -16.02 -11.73 -5.83
C ILE A 132 -17.34 -11.56 -5.09
N LEU A 133 -18.41 -12.19 -5.61
CA LEU A 133 -19.71 -12.16 -4.97
C LEU A 133 -19.67 -12.75 -3.56
N ALA A 134 -19.01 -13.90 -3.39
CA ALA A 134 -18.97 -14.61 -2.12
C ALA A 134 -18.04 -13.95 -1.10
N ASN A 135 -16.86 -13.48 -1.53
CA ASN A 135 -15.78 -13.12 -0.60
C ASN A 135 -15.52 -11.60 -0.52
N CYS A 136 -15.93 -10.80 -1.51
CA CYS A 136 -15.49 -9.41 -1.61
C CYS A 136 -16.61 -8.38 -1.40
N LEU A 137 -17.79 -8.58 -1.98
CA LEU A 137 -18.87 -7.58 -1.94
C LEU A 137 -19.34 -7.23 -0.53
N ARG A 138 -19.19 -8.15 0.44
CA ARG A 138 -19.57 -7.87 1.84
C ARG A 138 -18.88 -6.65 2.44
N CYS A 139 -17.60 -6.42 2.09
CA CYS A 139 -16.80 -5.32 2.62
C CYS A 139 -16.51 -4.23 1.57
N HIS A 140 -16.81 -4.49 0.30
CA HIS A 140 -16.53 -3.58 -0.82
C HIS A 140 -17.78 -3.05 -1.53
N ALA A 141 -19.00 -3.37 -1.08
CA ALA A 141 -20.22 -2.69 -1.53
C ALA A 141 -20.39 -1.34 -0.81
N GLN A 142 -20.86 -0.30 -1.53
CA GLN A 142 -20.92 1.09 -1.05
C GLN A 142 -21.56 1.27 0.35
N ASP A 143 -22.70 0.64 0.63
CA ASP A 143 -23.44 0.74 1.89
C ASP A 143 -22.90 -0.16 3.02
N GLY A 144 -21.80 -0.88 2.81
CA GLY A 144 -21.21 -1.72 3.85
C GLY A 144 -20.80 -0.94 5.12
N GLY A 145 -20.72 0.39 5.04
CA GLY A 145 -20.43 1.28 6.17
C GLY A 145 -18.99 1.20 6.68
N GLU A 146 -18.18 0.28 6.16
CA GLU A 146 -16.76 0.15 6.47
C GLU A 146 -15.93 1.16 5.66
N GLU A 147 -14.83 1.64 6.25
CA GLU A 147 -13.88 2.55 5.59
C GLU A 147 -13.30 1.95 4.28
N ILE A 148 -13.21 0.63 4.22
CA ILE A 148 -12.74 -0.13 3.06
C ILE A 148 -13.71 0.00 1.88
N ALA A 149 -15.02 -0.08 2.13
CA ALA A 149 -16.05 0.08 1.10
C ALA A 149 -16.00 1.47 0.44
N GLN A 150 -15.72 2.51 1.24
CA GLN A 150 -15.66 3.89 0.76
C GLN A 150 -14.42 4.15 -0.11
N THR A 151 -13.32 3.45 0.15
CA THR A 151 -12.03 3.69 -0.52
C THR A 151 -11.82 2.81 -1.75
N ALA A 152 -12.47 1.64 -1.82
CA ALA A 152 -12.40 0.75 -2.96
C ALA A 152 -13.75 0.05 -3.21
N PRO A 153 -14.80 0.79 -3.62
CA PRO A 153 -16.10 0.19 -3.87
C PRO A 153 -16.07 -0.64 -5.16
N PHE A 154 -16.56 -1.87 -5.09
CA PHE A 154 -16.91 -2.67 -6.25
C PHE A 154 -18.41 -2.51 -6.55
N GLY A 155 -18.96 -1.30 -6.64
CA GLY A 155 -20.36 -1.12 -7.08
C GLY A 155 -21.36 -0.59 -6.04
N PRO A 156 -22.62 -0.37 -6.48
CA PRO A 156 -23.68 0.17 -5.64
C PRO A 156 -24.09 -0.85 -4.56
N ASP A 157 -25.08 -0.49 -3.75
CA ASP A 157 -25.55 -1.24 -2.57
C ASP A 157 -26.25 -2.57 -2.88
N LEU A 158 -25.91 -3.19 -4.02
CA LEU A 158 -26.45 -4.43 -4.52
C LEU A 158 -25.41 -5.55 -4.36
N PHE A 159 -25.83 -6.71 -3.88
CA PHE A 159 -25.02 -7.94 -3.89
C PHE A 159 -25.01 -8.60 -5.28
N GLU A 160 -24.94 -7.79 -6.33
CA GLU A 160 -24.78 -8.25 -7.71
C GLU A 160 -23.47 -7.66 -8.24
N VAL A 161 -22.65 -8.50 -8.88
CA VAL A 161 -21.38 -8.06 -9.46
C VAL A 161 -21.43 -8.18 -10.97
N ASP A 162 -21.17 -7.06 -11.67
CA ASP A 162 -20.93 -7.05 -13.11
C ASP A 162 -19.44 -6.82 -13.41
N PHE A 163 -19.05 -7.02 -14.66
CA PHE A 163 -17.65 -6.87 -15.04
C PHE A 163 -17.22 -5.39 -15.00
N GLU A 164 -18.08 -4.50 -15.45
CA GLU A 164 -17.87 -3.06 -15.57
C GLU A 164 -17.44 -2.45 -14.22
N MET A 165 -18.14 -2.84 -13.17
CA MET A 165 -17.91 -2.50 -11.78
C MET A 165 -16.51 -2.86 -11.27
N VAL A 166 -16.00 -4.04 -11.61
CA VAL A 166 -14.68 -4.51 -11.15
C VAL A 166 -13.56 -4.13 -12.12
N SER A 167 -13.90 -3.80 -13.37
CA SER A 167 -12.93 -3.55 -14.45
C SER A 167 -11.96 -2.42 -14.11
N GLU A 168 -12.38 -1.39 -13.38
CA GLU A 168 -11.48 -0.30 -13.00
C GLU A 168 -10.30 -0.77 -12.11
N PHE A 169 -10.50 -1.81 -11.31
CA PHE A 169 -9.51 -2.35 -10.39
C PHE A 169 -8.68 -3.49 -11.01
N THR A 170 -9.18 -4.07 -12.10
CA THR A 170 -8.49 -5.11 -12.86
C THR A 170 -7.75 -4.58 -14.07
N LEU A 171 -8.16 -3.42 -14.61
CA LEU A 171 -7.50 -2.77 -15.73
C LEU A 171 -6.14 -2.25 -15.32
N THR A 172 -5.16 -2.65 -16.09
CA THR A 172 -3.85 -2.03 -16.10
C THR A 172 -3.94 -0.69 -16.83
N ALA A 173 -3.03 0.24 -16.55
CA ALA A 173 -2.89 1.42 -17.39
C ALA A 173 -2.72 0.95 -18.84
N GLU A 174 -3.72 1.20 -19.70
CA GLU A 174 -3.61 0.90 -21.12
C GLU A 174 -2.29 1.50 -21.62
N ALA A 175 -1.53 0.74 -22.42
CA ALA A 175 -0.30 1.23 -23.02
C ALA A 175 -0.61 2.52 -23.83
N GLY A 176 -0.35 3.68 -23.22
CA GLY A 176 -0.66 4.99 -23.76
C GLY A 176 -1.47 5.94 -22.87
N GLN A 177 -2.08 5.47 -21.77
CA GLN A 177 -2.78 6.36 -20.82
C GLN A 177 -1.99 6.54 -19.52
N THR A 178 -1.35 7.70 -19.40
CA THR A 178 -0.88 8.21 -18.11
C THR A 178 -2.09 8.71 -17.30
N ARG A 179 -2.69 7.84 -16.48
CA ARG A 179 -3.60 8.31 -15.43
C ARG A 179 -2.76 8.91 -14.30
N VAL A 180 -2.66 10.23 -14.28
CA VAL A 180 -2.17 10.99 -13.12
C VAL A 180 -3.24 10.87 -12.04
N TRP A 181 -3.04 9.94 -11.10
CA TRP A 181 -3.83 9.91 -9.87
C TRP A 181 -3.59 11.21 -9.11
N ARG A 182 -4.64 12.04 -9.01
CA ARG A 182 -4.66 13.22 -8.15
C ARG A 182 -5.47 12.80 -6.92
N ALA A 183 -4.79 12.55 -5.81
CA ALA A 183 -5.47 12.31 -4.54
C ALA A 183 -6.40 13.49 -4.20
N PRO A 184 -7.57 13.25 -3.57
CA PRO A 184 -8.41 14.33 -3.04
C PRO A 184 -7.68 15.17 -1.99
#